data_AF-A0A5C5TZ99-F1
#
_entry.id   AF-A0A5C5TZ99-F1
#
_cell.length_a   1.000
_cell.length_b   1.000
_cell.length_c   1.000
_cell.angle_alpha   90.00
_cell.angle_beta   90.00
_cell.angle_gamma   90.00
#
_symmetry.space_group_name_H-M   'P 1'
#
loop_
_entity.id
_entity.type
_entity.pdbx_description
1 polymer ?
#
loop_
_entity_poly.entity_id
_entity_poly.type
_entity_poly.pdbx_seq_one_letter_code
_entity_poly.pdbx_strand_id
1 'polypeptide(L)'
;MTRTTAKLVLAVAAVCFAHAAVAKSSDRRQTMRVQADRSDCVVTDGGPCVLTGNVHIVQGSLVIEAARADIRQGDGDIQSARLTGSPVKLRQEMDNGGTMNATAAQVDYDLRQDTVVFTGGAVVQQPGRGSIAGERIVYNMRTGQVQGGGGENGGRVTLQFEPRNRTGERDAGDDGND
;
A
#
# COMPACT_ATOMS: atom_id res chain seq x y z
N MET A 1 -18.43 63.47 -5.27
CA MET A 1 -17.35 62.47 -5.25
C MET A 1 -17.80 61.33 -4.34
N THR A 2 -18.46 60.29 -4.87
CA THR A 2 -17.89 58.94 -5.14
C THR A 2 -17.30 58.26 -3.90
N ARG A 3 -17.58 57.02 -3.49
CA ARG A 3 -18.34 55.87 -4.03
C ARG A 3 -18.53 54.85 -2.87
N THR A 4 -19.70 54.23 -2.82
CA THR A 4 -19.99 52.80 -2.67
C THR A 4 -19.31 51.93 -1.58
N THR A 5 -20.17 51.29 -0.78
CA THR A 5 -19.99 50.10 0.07
C THR A 5 -19.39 48.89 -0.68
N ALA A 6 -18.56 48.08 -0.02
CA ALA A 6 -18.34 46.68 -0.40
C ALA A 6 -18.03 45.79 0.82
N LYS A 7 -18.79 44.70 0.90
CA LYS A 7 -18.85 43.70 1.97
C LYS A 7 -17.69 42.70 1.88
N LEU A 8 -17.25 42.27 3.07
CA LEU A 8 -17.02 40.89 3.52
C LEU A 8 -16.70 39.82 2.45
N VAL A 9 -15.50 39.22 2.48
CA VAL A 9 -15.34 37.78 2.20
C VAL A 9 -14.29 37.18 3.14
N LEU A 10 -14.78 36.24 3.94
CA LEU A 10 -14.11 35.33 4.85
C LEU A 10 -13.11 34.45 4.09
N ALA A 11 -11.81 34.61 4.34
CA ALA A 11 -10.80 33.66 3.87
C ALA A 11 -10.82 32.42 4.79
N VAL A 12 -11.68 31.46 4.47
CA VAL A 12 -11.58 30.10 5.02
C VAL A 12 -10.30 29.50 4.45
N ALA A 13 -9.24 29.49 5.25
CA ALA A 13 -8.06 28.69 5.00
C ALA A 13 -8.47 27.22 5.11
N ALA A 14 -8.90 26.63 3.99
CA ALA A 14 -9.09 25.20 3.85
C ALA A 14 -7.71 24.55 3.92
N VAL A 15 -7.25 24.25 5.14
CA VAL A 15 -6.17 23.30 5.38
C VAL A 15 -6.71 21.93 4.99
N CYS A 16 -6.63 21.62 3.70
CA CYS A 16 -6.81 20.26 3.22
C CYS A 16 -5.62 19.44 3.74
N PHE A 17 -5.78 18.82 4.91
CA PHE A 17 -4.94 17.71 5.30
C PHE A 17 -5.04 16.65 4.21
N ALA A 18 -4.01 16.57 3.38
CA ALA A 18 -3.77 15.41 2.53
C ALA A 18 -3.55 14.23 3.49
N HIS A 19 -4.63 13.53 3.85
CA HIS A 19 -4.55 12.31 4.62
C HIS A 19 -3.75 11.33 3.77
N ALA A 20 -2.50 11.11 4.18
CA ALA A 20 -1.70 10.00 3.70
C ALA A 20 -2.54 8.74 3.89
N ALA A 21 -2.74 7.98 2.81
CA ALA A 21 -3.49 6.75 2.89
C ALA A 21 -2.63 5.74 3.65
N VAL A 22 -3.01 5.42 4.88
CA VAL A 22 -2.33 4.43 5.71
C VAL A 22 -3.07 3.11 5.52
N ALA A 23 -2.32 2.03 5.28
CA ALA A 23 -2.79 0.66 5.37
C ALA A 23 -3.64 0.47 6.64
N LYS A 24 -4.73 -0.32 6.57
CA LYS A 24 -5.68 -0.45 7.68
C LYS A 24 -4.97 -0.88 8.96
N SER A 25 -4.80 0.07 9.88
CA SER A 25 -3.92 -0.10 11.04
C SER A 25 -4.42 -1.18 11.99
N SER A 26 -5.73 -1.46 12.00
CA SER A 26 -6.33 -2.52 12.80
C SER A 26 -5.93 -3.93 12.38
N ASP A 27 -5.52 -4.15 11.13
CA ASP A 27 -5.18 -5.48 10.62
C ASP A 27 -4.07 -6.14 11.46
N ARG A 28 -3.08 -5.36 11.92
CA ARG A 28 -1.94 -5.88 12.70
C ARG A 28 -2.32 -6.50 14.04
N ARG A 29 -3.50 -6.16 14.56
CA ARG A 29 -4.05 -6.72 15.80
C ARG A 29 -4.91 -7.96 15.56
N GLN A 30 -5.09 -8.36 14.30
CA GLN A 30 -5.83 -9.55 13.93
C GLN A 30 -4.88 -10.76 13.87
N THR A 31 -5.46 -11.94 14.07
CA THR A 31 -4.77 -13.22 13.88
C THR A 31 -4.26 -13.31 12.44
N MET A 32 -2.96 -13.59 12.28
CA MET A 32 -2.39 -13.89 10.98
C MET A 32 -2.53 -15.39 10.68
N ARG A 33 -3.18 -15.71 9.56
CA ARG A 33 -3.32 -17.07 9.05
C ARG A 33 -2.44 -17.23 7.82
N VAL A 34 -1.60 -18.26 7.82
CA VAL A 34 -0.72 -18.61 6.69
C VAL A 34 -1.07 -20.02 6.21
N GLN A 35 -1.30 -20.18 4.92
CA GLN A 35 -1.61 -21.44 4.26
C GLN A 35 -0.63 -21.66 3.10
N ALA A 36 -0.24 -22.92 2.85
CA ALA A 36 0.65 -23.31 1.77
C ALA A 36 0.53 -24.82 1.51
N ASP A 37 1.11 -25.29 0.40
CA ASP A 37 1.17 -26.72 0.08
C ASP A 37 2.12 -27.49 1.02
N ARG A 38 3.20 -26.84 1.47
CA ARG A 38 4.20 -27.44 2.37
C ARG A 38 4.72 -26.41 3.38
N SER A 39 5.11 -26.92 4.55
CA SER A 39 5.83 -26.18 5.58
C SER A 39 7.06 -26.95 6.07
N ASP A 40 8.12 -26.21 6.37
CA ASP A 40 9.34 -26.68 7.03
C ASP A 40 9.70 -25.65 8.10
N CYS A 41 9.34 -25.95 9.36
CA CYS A 41 9.42 -24.99 10.47
C CYS A 41 10.09 -25.60 11.68
N VAL A 42 11.05 -24.88 12.25
CA VAL A 42 11.72 -25.24 13.49
C VAL A 42 10.90 -24.71 14.66
N VAL A 43 10.50 -25.60 15.58
CA VAL A 43 9.55 -25.29 16.67
C VAL A 43 10.22 -24.62 17.89
N THR A 44 11.54 -24.49 17.90
CA THR A 44 12.25 -23.73 18.93
C THR A 44 12.02 -22.24 18.74
N ASP A 45 11.99 -21.47 19.83
CA ASP A 45 11.95 -20.00 19.74
C ASP A 45 13.11 -19.48 18.87
N GLY A 46 12.82 -18.50 18.02
CA GLY A 46 13.78 -18.01 17.02
C GLY A 46 13.95 -18.88 15.77
N GLY A 47 13.28 -20.02 15.69
CA GLY A 47 13.39 -20.97 14.57
C GLY A 47 12.87 -20.39 13.24
N PRO A 48 13.53 -20.70 12.09
CA PRO A 48 12.99 -20.36 10.79
C PRO A 48 11.74 -21.19 10.47
N CYS A 49 10.80 -20.59 9.76
CA CYS A 49 9.61 -21.27 9.24
C CYS A 49 9.43 -20.94 7.77
N VAL A 50 9.60 -21.94 6.92
CA VAL A 50 9.54 -21.83 5.48
C VAL A 50 8.27 -22.47 4.97
N LEU A 51 7.49 -21.73 4.18
CA LEU A 51 6.31 -22.23 3.49
C LEU A 51 6.51 -22.13 1.99
N THR A 52 6.07 -23.16 1.25
CA THR A 52 6.26 -23.24 -0.21
C THR A 52 5.03 -23.81 -0.90
N GLY A 53 4.72 -23.26 -2.07
CA GLY A 53 3.58 -23.65 -2.90
C GLY A 53 2.29 -22.98 -2.42
N ASN A 54 1.62 -22.25 -3.34
CA ASN A 54 0.34 -21.57 -3.11
C ASN A 54 0.26 -20.85 -1.75
N VAL A 55 1.29 -20.08 -1.40
CA VAL A 55 1.32 -19.38 -0.11
C VAL A 55 0.24 -18.29 -0.11
N HIS A 56 -0.66 -18.38 0.86
CA HIS A 56 -1.75 -17.44 1.06
C HIS A 56 -1.77 -16.98 2.52
N ILE A 57 -1.54 -15.68 2.73
CA ILE A 57 -1.49 -15.04 4.05
C ILE A 57 -2.68 -14.11 4.18
N VAL A 58 -3.39 -14.20 5.31
CA VAL A 58 -4.50 -13.30 5.65
C VAL A 58 -4.30 -12.75 7.05
N GLN A 59 -4.45 -11.44 7.21
CA GLN A 59 -4.48 -10.76 8.50
C GLN A 59 -5.46 -9.58 8.46
N GLY A 60 -6.67 -9.76 9.01
CA GLY A 60 -7.73 -8.77 8.83
C GLY A 60 -8.08 -8.60 7.35
N SER A 61 -7.92 -7.39 6.81
CA SER A 61 -8.11 -7.08 5.38
C SER A 61 -6.88 -7.36 4.50
N LEU A 62 -5.70 -7.52 5.11
CA LEU A 62 -4.46 -7.81 4.40
C LEU A 62 -4.51 -9.23 3.84
N VAL A 63 -4.28 -9.34 2.53
CA VAL A 63 -4.14 -10.60 1.80
C VAL A 63 -2.83 -10.58 1.01
N ILE A 64 -2.03 -11.63 1.13
CA ILE A 64 -0.79 -11.80 0.36
C ILE A 64 -0.78 -13.17 -0.30
N GLU A 65 -0.49 -13.20 -1.59
CA GLU A 65 -0.28 -14.41 -2.39
C GLU A 65 1.18 -14.47 -2.85
N ALA A 66 1.85 -15.62 -2.64
CA ALA A 66 3.24 -15.83 -3.01
C ALA A 66 3.53 -17.30 -3.37
N ALA A 67 4.68 -17.56 -3.98
CA ALA A 67 5.15 -18.93 -4.18
C ALA A 67 5.86 -19.49 -2.94
N ARG A 68 6.49 -18.63 -2.14
CA ARG A 68 7.24 -18.98 -0.94
C ARG A 68 7.18 -17.86 0.10
N ALA A 69 7.16 -18.24 1.37
CA ALA A 69 7.39 -17.36 2.52
C ALA A 69 8.48 -17.93 3.43
N ASP A 70 9.45 -17.11 3.82
CA ASP A 70 10.44 -17.37 4.87
C ASP A 70 10.10 -16.46 6.05
N ILE A 71 9.57 -17.05 7.12
CA ILE A 71 9.11 -16.37 8.32
C ILE A 71 10.15 -16.57 9.42
N ARG A 72 10.52 -15.49 10.09
CA ARG A 72 11.38 -15.51 11.28
C ARG A 72 10.59 -15.09 12.49
N GLN A 73 10.62 -15.95 13.50
CA GLN A 73 10.05 -15.69 14.82
C GLN A 73 11.14 -15.26 15.79
N GLY A 74 10.74 -14.70 16.91
CA GLY A 74 11.60 -14.45 18.07
C GLY A 74 10.83 -13.67 19.12
N ASP A 75 11.14 -13.89 20.39
CA ASP A 75 10.41 -13.36 21.54
C ASP A 75 8.93 -13.79 21.55
N GLY A 76 8.63 -14.97 20.98
CA GLY A 76 7.27 -15.49 20.87
C GLY A 76 6.38 -14.82 19.82
N ASP A 77 6.92 -13.94 18.97
CA ASP A 77 6.18 -13.27 17.89
C ASP A 77 6.92 -13.35 16.54
N ILE A 78 6.27 -12.98 15.45
CA ILE A 78 6.85 -12.92 14.11
C ILE A 78 7.59 -11.60 13.94
N GLN A 79 8.90 -11.67 13.68
CA GLN A 79 9.76 -10.51 13.53
C GLN A 79 9.86 -10.04 12.08
N SER A 80 9.90 -10.99 11.13
CA SER A 80 10.00 -10.67 9.71
C SER A 80 9.44 -11.76 8.82
N ALA A 81 8.99 -11.39 7.63
CA ALA A 81 8.60 -12.31 6.57
C ALA A 81 9.23 -11.89 5.24
N ARG A 82 9.91 -12.81 4.55
CA ARG A 82 10.34 -12.64 3.17
C ARG A 82 9.47 -13.50 2.25
N LEU A 83 8.83 -12.84 1.30
CA LEU A 83 7.91 -13.44 0.35
C LEU A 83 8.51 -13.35 -1.04
N THR A 84 8.47 -14.44 -1.79
CA THR A 84 8.97 -14.47 -3.18
C THR A 84 7.96 -15.14 -4.10
N GLY A 85 7.86 -14.65 -5.32
CA GLY A 85 6.93 -15.15 -6.33
C GLY A 85 7.17 -14.54 -7.70
N SER A 86 6.27 -14.81 -8.63
CA SER A 86 6.32 -14.27 -9.98
C SER A 86 4.93 -13.85 -10.46
N PRO A 87 4.29 -12.84 -9.84
CA PRO A 87 4.77 -12.01 -8.73
C PRO A 87 4.24 -12.47 -7.36
N VAL A 88 4.76 -11.88 -6.28
CA VAL A 88 4.02 -11.71 -5.01
C VAL A 88 2.93 -10.67 -5.23
N LYS A 89 1.72 -10.95 -4.74
CA LYS A 89 0.60 -10.01 -4.78
C LYS A 89 0.16 -9.67 -3.37
N LEU A 90 -0.12 -8.40 -3.11
CA LEU A 90 -0.62 -7.91 -1.83
C LEU A 90 -1.87 -7.06 -2.09
N ARG A 91 -2.89 -7.24 -1.25
CA ARG A 91 -4.11 -6.43 -1.24
C ARG A 91 -4.45 -6.07 0.20
N GLN A 92 -4.84 -4.82 0.44
CA GLN A 92 -5.27 -4.38 1.76
C GLN A 92 -6.28 -3.23 1.69
N GLU A 93 -7.23 -3.17 2.62
CA GLU A 93 -8.00 -1.95 2.83
C GLU A 93 -7.13 -0.84 3.44
N MET A 94 -7.52 0.42 3.22
CA MET A 94 -6.88 1.57 3.84
C MET A 94 -7.79 2.18 4.90
N ASP A 95 -7.22 2.85 5.90
CA ASP A 95 -8.00 3.47 7.00
C ASP A 95 -8.93 4.58 6.50
N ASN A 96 -8.59 5.22 5.38
CA ASN A 96 -9.41 6.24 4.72
C ASN A 96 -10.38 5.68 3.67
N GLY A 97 -10.54 4.35 3.61
CA GLY A 97 -11.36 3.65 2.63
C GLY A 97 -10.62 3.36 1.32
N GLY A 98 -11.19 2.45 0.53
CA GLY A 98 -10.58 1.93 -0.69
C GLY A 98 -9.58 0.80 -0.43
N THR A 99 -9.00 0.29 -1.51
CA THR A 99 -8.13 -0.89 -1.48
C THR A 99 -6.80 -0.58 -2.14
N MET A 100 -5.70 -0.79 -1.42
CA MET A 100 -4.36 -0.78 -1.98
C MET A 100 -4.04 -2.16 -2.57
N ASN A 101 -3.49 -2.19 -3.77
CA ASN A 101 -2.91 -3.40 -4.37
C ASN A 101 -1.41 -3.18 -4.62
N ALA A 102 -0.60 -4.21 -4.43
CA ALA A 102 0.82 -4.18 -4.74
C ALA A 102 1.30 -5.48 -5.36
N THR A 103 2.26 -5.39 -6.27
CA THR A 103 2.93 -6.53 -6.90
C THR A 103 4.43 -6.32 -6.93
N ALA A 104 5.21 -7.37 -6.68
CA ALA A 104 6.67 -7.37 -6.79
C ALA A 104 7.20 -8.80 -6.92
N ALA A 105 8.43 -9.00 -7.40
CA ALA A 105 9.06 -10.33 -7.37
C ALA A 105 9.35 -10.80 -5.92
N GLN A 106 9.72 -9.86 -5.05
CA GLN A 106 10.00 -10.09 -3.64
C GLN A 106 9.36 -9.02 -2.76
N VAL A 107 8.87 -9.44 -1.59
CA VAL A 107 8.38 -8.55 -0.53
C VAL A 107 9.06 -8.95 0.78
N ASP A 108 9.86 -8.05 1.35
CA ASP A 108 10.40 -8.19 2.71
C ASP A 108 9.58 -7.33 3.66
N TYR A 109 9.02 -7.93 4.70
CA TYR A 109 8.30 -7.23 5.76
C TYR A 109 9.06 -7.37 7.08
N ASP A 110 9.51 -6.26 7.64
CA ASP A 110 9.96 -6.15 9.02
C ASP A 110 8.78 -5.67 9.88
N LEU A 111 8.25 -6.58 10.70
CA LEU A 111 7.09 -6.31 11.56
C LEU A 111 7.45 -5.42 12.75
N ARG A 112 8.71 -5.42 13.19
CA ARG A 112 9.17 -4.55 14.30
C ARG A 112 9.26 -3.09 13.85
N GLN A 113 9.71 -2.90 12.62
CA GLN A 113 9.87 -1.58 12.01
C GLN A 113 8.65 -1.09 11.22
N ASP A 114 7.59 -1.91 11.12
CA ASP A 114 6.42 -1.65 10.27
C ASP A 114 6.82 -1.26 8.83
N THR A 115 7.86 -1.90 8.30
CA THR A 115 8.46 -1.51 7.02
C THR A 115 8.38 -2.65 6.02
N VAL A 116 7.75 -2.38 4.88
CA VAL A 116 7.64 -3.29 3.75
C VAL A 116 8.51 -2.82 2.60
N VAL A 117 9.31 -3.72 2.05
CA VAL A 117 10.18 -3.47 0.90
C VAL A 117 9.73 -4.37 -0.25
N PHE A 118 9.26 -3.75 -1.32
CA PHE A 118 8.91 -4.40 -2.58
C PHE A 118 10.10 -4.30 -3.53
N THR A 119 10.55 -5.42 -4.12
CA THR A 119 11.71 -5.47 -5.03
C THR A 119 11.41 -6.32 -6.27
N GLY A 120 11.97 -5.94 -7.41
CA GLY A 120 11.83 -6.63 -8.69
C GLY A 120 10.55 -6.23 -9.40
N GLY A 121 10.58 -5.09 -10.10
CA GLY A 121 9.42 -4.55 -10.82
C GLY A 121 8.22 -4.24 -9.90
N ALA A 122 8.49 -3.58 -8.77
CA ALA A 122 7.47 -3.23 -7.79
C ALA A 122 6.45 -2.23 -8.35
N VAL A 123 5.17 -2.50 -8.12
CA VAL A 123 4.07 -1.59 -8.45
C VAL A 123 3.09 -1.56 -7.29
N VAL A 124 2.72 -0.37 -6.82
CA VAL A 124 1.67 -0.15 -5.82
C VAL A 124 0.59 0.74 -6.45
N GLN A 125 -0.66 0.32 -6.35
CA GLN A 125 -1.82 1.01 -6.90
C GLN A 125 -2.83 1.30 -5.80
N GLN A 126 -3.34 2.53 -5.80
CA GLN A 126 -4.43 2.98 -4.95
C GLN A 126 -5.52 3.57 -5.87
N PRO A 127 -6.57 2.79 -6.20
CA PRO A 127 -7.67 3.26 -7.02
C PRO A 127 -8.25 4.57 -6.46
N GLY A 128 -8.45 5.56 -7.33
CA GLY A 128 -8.90 6.91 -6.97
C GLY A 128 -7.79 7.86 -6.53
N ARG A 129 -6.54 7.40 -6.39
CA ARG A 129 -5.37 8.21 -5.99
C ARG A 129 -4.20 8.10 -6.97
N GLY A 130 -4.02 6.93 -7.59
CA GLY A 130 -3.02 6.67 -8.61
C GLY A 130 -2.08 5.51 -8.28
N SER A 131 -0.86 5.54 -8.79
CA SER A 131 0.10 4.43 -8.69
C SER A 131 1.55 4.90 -8.55
N ILE A 132 2.38 4.03 -7.99
CA ILE A 132 3.83 4.14 -7.97
C ILE A 132 4.44 2.85 -8.52
N ALA A 133 5.42 2.97 -9.41
CA ALA A 133 6.16 1.86 -9.98
C ALA A 133 7.66 2.14 -9.94
N GLY A 134 8.46 1.10 -9.71
CA GLY A 134 9.91 1.18 -9.70
C GLY A 134 10.55 -0.17 -9.41
N GLU A 135 11.87 -0.23 -9.43
CA GLU A 135 12.57 -1.48 -9.12
C GLU A 135 12.49 -1.83 -7.63
N ARG A 136 12.49 -0.79 -6.78
CA ARG A 136 12.36 -0.94 -5.33
C ARG A 136 11.40 0.11 -4.76
N ILE A 137 10.44 -0.33 -3.94
CA ILE A 137 9.54 0.56 -3.21
C ILE A 137 9.60 0.20 -1.72
N VAL A 138 9.86 1.18 -0.86
CA VAL A 138 9.81 1.06 0.60
C VAL A 138 8.57 1.75 1.11
N TYR A 139 7.79 1.04 1.92
CA TYR A 139 6.63 1.57 2.59
C TYR A 139 6.77 1.43 4.10
N ASN A 140 6.81 2.55 4.80
CA ASN A 140 6.68 2.57 6.25
C ASN A 140 5.21 2.72 6.63
N MET A 141 4.62 1.65 7.15
CA MET A 141 3.20 1.62 7.47
C MET A 141 2.85 2.39 8.76
N ARG A 142 3.84 2.79 9.56
CA ARG A 142 3.63 3.61 10.77
C ARG A 142 3.49 5.09 10.42
N THR A 143 4.32 5.58 9.51
CA THR A 143 4.31 6.99 9.06
C THR A 143 3.49 7.22 7.80
N GLY A 144 3.17 6.15 7.06
CA GLY A 144 2.55 6.25 5.74
C GLY A 144 3.54 6.66 4.64
N GLN A 145 4.84 6.75 4.93
CA GLN A 145 5.85 7.20 3.97
C GLN A 145 6.14 6.13 2.92
N VAL A 146 6.08 6.52 1.65
CA VAL A 146 6.43 5.67 0.49
C VAL A 146 7.66 6.26 -0.21
N GLN A 147 8.67 5.43 -0.46
CA GLN A 147 9.89 5.81 -1.17
C GLN A 147 10.11 4.85 -2.33
N GLY A 148 10.10 5.36 -3.56
CA GLY A 148 10.48 4.59 -4.75
C GLY A 148 11.94 4.83 -5.12
N GLY A 149 12.60 3.82 -5.69
CA GLY A 149 13.93 3.93 -6.25
C GLY A 149 14.16 2.93 -7.39
N GLY A 150 15.21 3.20 -8.19
CA GLY A 150 15.66 2.32 -9.27
C GLY A 150 16.46 1.09 -8.84
N GLY A 151 16.53 0.77 -7.54
CA GLY A 151 17.40 -0.27 -7.03
C GLY A 151 18.88 0.10 -7.09
N GLU A 152 19.76 -0.89 -6.93
CA GLU A 152 21.23 -0.69 -6.89
C GLU A 152 21.82 -0.29 -8.25
N ASN A 153 21.18 -0.72 -9.35
CA ASN A 153 21.66 -0.47 -10.71
C ASN A 153 21.13 0.84 -11.32
N GLY A 154 20.39 1.63 -10.55
CA GLY A 154 19.67 2.79 -11.06
C GLY A 154 18.45 2.40 -11.91
N GLY A 155 17.55 3.36 -12.09
CA GLY A 155 16.26 3.13 -12.73
C GLY A 155 15.29 4.27 -12.45
N ARG A 156 14.20 4.33 -13.22
CA ARG A 156 13.19 5.37 -13.08
C ARG A 156 12.08 4.92 -12.14
N VAL A 157 11.65 5.84 -11.27
CA VAL A 157 10.41 5.71 -10.52
C VAL A 157 9.33 6.44 -11.29
N THR A 158 8.20 5.79 -11.49
CA THR A 158 7.03 6.40 -12.13
C THR A 158 5.96 6.60 -11.06
N LEU A 159 5.48 7.83 -10.92
CA LEU A 159 4.30 8.15 -10.14
C LEU A 159 3.20 8.61 -11.08
N GLN A 160 2.02 8.00 -10.95
CA GLN A 160 0.81 8.42 -11.63
C GLN A 160 -0.16 8.94 -10.58
N PHE A 161 -0.74 10.12 -10.82
CA PHE A 161 -1.75 10.70 -9.95
C PHE A 161 -3.09 10.71 -10.68
N GLU A 162 -4.15 10.26 -10.01
CA GLU A 162 -5.49 10.32 -10.57
C GLU A 162 -6.16 11.67 -10.28
N PRO A 163 -6.72 12.36 -11.29
CA PRO A 163 -7.50 13.57 -11.07
C PRO A 163 -8.77 13.27 -10.26
N ARG A 164 -9.13 14.17 -9.33
CA ARG A 164 -10.32 14.00 -8.47
C ARG A 164 -11.67 14.22 -9.17
N ASN A 165 -11.69 14.61 -10.45
CA ASN A 165 -12.91 15.02 -11.17
C ASN A 165 -13.19 14.20 -12.43
N ARG A 166 -13.76 13.00 -12.29
CA ARG A 166 -14.47 12.33 -13.40
C ARG A 166 -15.95 12.07 -13.06
N THR A 167 -16.62 13.07 -12.51
CA THR A 167 -18.07 13.02 -12.26
C THR A 167 -18.74 14.38 -12.52
N GLY A 168 -18.23 15.17 -13.47
CA GLY A 168 -18.78 16.51 -13.75
C GLY A 168 -18.69 16.97 -15.20
N GLU A 169 -18.47 16.07 -16.17
CA GLU A 169 -18.37 16.46 -17.59
C GLU A 169 -19.07 15.44 -18.50
N ARG A 170 -20.35 15.18 -18.17
CA ARG A 170 -21.38 14.60 -19.03
C ARG A 170 -22.73 15.10 -18.49
N ASP A 171 -23.07 16.36 -18.78
CA ASP A 171 -24.45 16.91 -18.81
C ASP A 171 -24.50 18.45 -18.95
N ALA A 172 -23.49 19.06 -19.58
CA ALA A 172 -23.56 20.47 -19.98
C ALA A 172 -23.22 20.60 -21.46
N GLY A 173 -24.05 20.01 -22.31
CA GLY A 173 -24.01 20.19 -23.75
C GLY A 173 -25.36 19.76 -24.32
N ASP A 174 -26.03 20.69 -25.01
CA ASP A 174 -27.42 20.64 -25.53
C ASP A 174 -28.48 20.71 -24.41
N ASP A 175 -29.32 21.74 -24.28
CA ASP A 175 -30.07 22.40 -25.35
C ASP A 175 -30.01 23.93 -25.28
N GLY A 176 -29.44 24.51 -26.32
CA GLY A 176 -29.67 25.91 -26.66
C GLY A 176 -31.05 26.10 -27.29
N ASN A 177 -31.78 27.06 -26.75
CA ASN A 177 -32.62 28.03 -27.47
C ASN A 177 -33.00 27.71 -28.94
N ASP A 178 -34.27 27.35 -29.15
CA ASP A 178 -35.18 27.99 -30.14
C ASP A 178 -36.65 27.82 -29.71
#